data_AF-A0A3D4GWE8-F1
#
_entry.id   AF-A0A3D4GWE8-F1
#
_cell.length_a   1.000
_cell.length_b   1.000
_cell.length_c   1.000
_cell.angle_alpha   90.00
_cell.angle_beta   90.00
_cell.angle_gamma   90.00
#
_symmetry.space_group_name_H-M   'P 1'
#
loop_
_entity.id
_entity.type
_entity.pdbx_description
1 polymer ?
#
loop_
_entity_poly.entity_id
_entity_poly.type
_entity_poly.pdbx_seq_one_letter_code
_entity_poly.pdbx_strand_id
1 'polypeptide(L)'
;MPLLNVDRARENFSRHRWAKQLINGWQSQCAHILEQDKTYIESLTPDLTLWPEYGQNCPACVNRLSSMGETGLYDWSIQNPDRLTCNYCKTEYPNSDYPETGSMTASRMGQTFEFFLTDAERANPNDTSGVHAFKWTSWPVHTSWSGVIRTKKARWCYEQLSPLASLYALTDDVRCAERASWILDTVASRYPNWLFHSYDGTYADCPPEEAARSMGEFPQAGRFTPETIISAFEGRHQKGDHAVLNNGFWGAGRFGCSGSDGRFILEATVAYDLIREATRADGTPVITQDMDRRIVEDLILAGTDDTENWDAINNKCGPGRALSAAVGILFDRPGSVKRAV
;
A
#
# COMPACT_ATOMS: atom_id res chain seq x y z
N MET A 1 0.46 -11.33 -25.06
CA MET A 1 -0.75 -10.67 -25.59
C MET A 1 -1.01 -9.45 -24.72
N PRO A 2 -1.25 -8.25 -25.29
CA PRO A 2 -1.54 -7.07 -24.46
C PRO A 2 -2.82 -7.30 -23.65
N LEU A 3 -2.84 -6.82 -22.42
CA LEU A 3 -3.99 -6.96 -21.52
C LEU A 3 -5.16 -6.07 -21.96
N LEU A 4 -4.86 -4.95 -22.62
CA LEU A 4 -5.83 -3.93 -23.02
C LEU A 4 -5.84 -3.69 -24.53
N ASN A 5 -7.02 -3.37 -25.08
CA ASN A 5 -7.18 -2.97 -26.48
C ASN A 5 -7.00 -1.45 -26.62
N VAL A 6 -5.74 -1.03 -26.78
CA VAL A 6 -5.35 0.39 -26.87
C VAL A 6 -5.88 1.04 -28.16
N ASP A 7 -5.92 0.32 -29.28
CA ASP A 7 -6.39 0.86 -30.57
C ASP A 7 -7.83 1.33 -30.50
N ARG A 8 -8.71 0.53 -29.88
CA ARG A 8 -10.11 0.93 -29.66
C ARG A 8 -10.22 2.11 -28.71
N ALA A 9 -9.35 2.20 -27.71
CA ALA A 9 -9.33 3.34 -26.79
C ALA A 9 -8.89 4.64 -27.50
N ARG A 10 -7.88 4.57 -28.38
CA ARG A 10 -7.44 5.67 -29.25
C ARG A 10 -8.55 6.10 -30.22
N GLU A 11 -9.26 5.14 -30.80
CA GLU A 11 -10.43 5.42 -31.63
C GLU A 11 -11.51 6.17 -30.85
N ASN A 12 -11.86 5.71 -29.64
CA ASN A 12 -12.83 6.36 -28.77
C ASN A 12 -12.41 7.80 -28.42
N PHE A 13 -11.12 8.03 -28.12
CA PHE A 13 -10.58 9.37 -27.87
C PHE A 13 -10.80 10.31 -29.07
N SER A 14 -10.56 9.83 -30.29
CA SER A 14 -10.77 10.66 -31.49
C SER A 14 -12.26 11.00 -31.70
N ARG A 15 -13.15 10.05 -31.42
CA ARG A 15 -14.59 10.11 -31.76
C ARG A 15 -15.48 10.74 -30.70
N HIS A 16 -15.15 10.60 -29.41
CA HIS A 16 -16.10 10.89 -28.33
C HIS A 16 -15.62 11.97 -27.37
N ARG A 17 -16.53 12.90 -27.03
CA ARG A 17 -16.26 13.99 -26.07
C ARG A 17 -15.93 13.47 -24.67
N TRP A 18 -16.62 12.42 -24.20
CA TRP A 18 -16.38 11.86 -22.87
C TRP A 18 -14.96 11.30 -22.74
N ALA A 19 -14.42 10.70 -23.79
CA ALA A 19 -13.07 10.15 -23.80
C ALA A 19 -12.01 11.26 -23.72
N LYS A 20 -12.24 12.38 -24.44
CA LYS A 20 -11.40 13.59 -24.33
C LYS A 20 -11.42 14.19 -22.93
N GLN A 21 -12.60 14.27 -22.29
CA GLN A 21 -12.73 14.78 -20.93
C GLN A 21 -11.97 13.92 -19.91
N LEU A 22 -11.99 12.60 -20.09
CA LEU A 22 -11.29 11.66 -19.24
C LEU A 22 -9.76 11.82 -19.34
N ILE A 23 -9.22 11.97 -20.57
CA ILE A 23 -7.80 12.28 -20.77
C ILE A 23 -7.40 13.63 -20.16
N ASN A 24 -8.21 14.68 -20.35
CA ASN A 24 -7.93 15.98 -19.73
C ASN A 24 -7.91 15.89 -18.20
N GLY A 25 -8.76 15.03 -17.62
CA GLY A 25 -8.75 14.71 -16.19
C GLY A 25 -7.44 14.07 -15.76
N TRP A 26 -6.96 13.05 -16.48
CA TRP A 26 -5.66 12.43 -16.21
C TRP A 26 -4.49 13.39 -16.37
N GLN A 27 -4.50 14.24 -17.41
CA GLN A 27 -3.46 15.27 -17.59
C GLN A 27 -3.41 16.23 -16.40
N SER A 28 -4.57 16.66 -15.91
CA SER A 28 -4.66 17.55 -14.74
C SER A 28 -4.20 16.84 -13.47
N GLN A 29 -4.55 15.56 -13.30
CA GLN A 29 -4.12 14.75 -12.16
C GLN A 29 -2.59 14.55 -12.15
N CYS A 30 -2.01 14.23 -13.31
CA CYS A 30 -0.58 13.95 -13.44
C CYS A 30 0.31 15.19 -13.60
N ALA A 31 -0.27 16.39 -13.73
CA ALA A 31 0.50 17.61 -14.01
C ALA A 31 1.66 17.78 -13.02
N HIS A 32 1.39 17.62 -11.72
CA HIS A 32 2.41 17.76 -10.68
C HIS A 32 3.54 16.73 -10.83
N ILE A 33 3.21 15.44 -10.95
CA ILE A 33 4.24 14.37 -11.01
C ILE A 33 5.08 14.43 -12.29
N LEU A 34 4.50 14.90 -13.40
CA LEU A 34 5.21 15.07 -14.67
C LEU A 34 6.32 16.13 -14.59
N GLU A 35 6.25 17.05 -13.64
CA GLU A 35 7.29 18.06 -13.39
C GLU A 35 8.41 17.57 -12.46
N GLN A 36 8.26 16.39 -11.85
CA GLN A 36 9.20 15.88 -10.86
C GLN A 36 10.23 14.93 -11.48
N ASP A 37 11.33 14.73 -10.74
CA ASP A 37 12.39 13.78 -11.06
C ASP A 37 12.24 12.45 -10.29
N LYS A 38 13.17 11.52 -10.54
CA LYS A 38 13.18 10.21 -9.88
C LYS A 38 13.40 10.34 -8.37
N THR A 39 14.33 11.20 -7.95
CA THR A 39 14.66 11.43 -6.52
C THR A 39 13.44 11.86 -5.72
N TYR A 40 12.60 12.72 -6.30
CA TYR A 40 11.34 13.13 -5.69
C TYR A 40 10.40 11.94 -5.47
N ILE A 41 10.21 11.09 -6.48
CA ILE A 41 9.36 9.89 -6.38
C ILE A 41 9.89 8.93 -5.30
N GLU A 42 11.20 8.72 -5.27
CA GLU A 42 11.87 7.90 -4.27
C GLU A 42 11.64 8.44 -2.85
N SER A 43 11.68 9.76 -2.67
CA SER A 43 11.44 10.40 -1.36
C SER A 43 10.02 10.21 -0.81
N LEU A 44 9.06 9.89 -1.67
CA LEU A 44 7.65 9.68 -1.30
C LEU A 44 7.33 8.22 -0.97
N THR A 45 8.20 7.27 -1.33
CA THR A 45 7.98 5.84 -1.14
C THR A 45 9.11 5.24 -0.30
N PRO A 46 9.02 5.31 1.03
CA PRO A 46 10.10 4.90 1.93
C PRO A 46 10.21 3.39 2.12
N ASP A 47 11.39 2.97 2.59
CA ASP A 47 11.78 1.58 2.84
C ASP A 47 10.99 0.93 3.99
N LEU A 48 10.57 1.74 4.97
CA LEU A 48 9.80 1.29 6.11
C LEU A 48 8.38 0.90 5.68
N THR A 49 7.88 -0.23 6.20
CA THR A 49 6.52 -0.70 5.92
C THR A 49 5.49 0.39 6.23
N LEU A 50 4.46 0.49 5.38
CA LEU A 50 3.39 1.46 5.54
C LEU A 50 2.60 1.22 6.84
N TRP A 51 1.77 2.19 7.21
CA TRP A 51 0.99 2.17 8.45
C TRP A 51 -0.51 2.02 8.13
N PRO A 52 -1.30 1.31 8.95
CA PRO A 52 -2.74 1.25 8.76
C PRO A 52 -3.39 2.63 8.95
N GLU A 53 -4.11 3.11 7.95
CA GLU A 53 -4.85 4.39 8.03
C GLU A 53 -6.18 4.28 8.81
N TYR A 54 -6.49 3.10 9.35
CA TYR A 54 -7.70 2.85 10.14
C TYR A 54 -7.47 3.16 11.61
N GLY A 55 -8.52 3.55 12.32
CA GLY A 55 -8.45 3.74 13.76
C GLY A 55 -7.56 4.90 14.23
N GLN A 56 -7.28 5.86 13.36
CA GLN A 56 -6.44 7.01 13.71
C GLN A 56 -7.22 8.01 14.58
N ASN A 57 -6.52 8.68 15.50
CA ASN A 57 -7.12 9.55 16.52
C ASN A 57 -6.34 10.86 16.70
N CYS A 58 -7.08 11.96 16.87
CA CYS A 58 -6.54 13.29 17.14
C CYS A 58 -6.61 13.56 18.65
N PRO A 59 -5.50 13.50 19.40
CA PRO A 59 -5.50 13.70 20.85
C PRO A 59 -6.00 15.09 21.27
N ALA A 60 -5.90 16.10 20.40
CA ALA A 60 -6.37 17.45 20.69
C ALA A 60 -7.92 17.59 20.74
N CYS A 61 -8.66 16.63 20.17
CA CYS A 61 -10.13 16.76 20.08
C CYS A 61 -10.93 15.46 20.11
N VAL A 62 -10.29 14.29 20.21
CA VAL A 62 -10.99 13.01 20.37
C VAL A 62 -11.93 13.06 21.57
N ASN A 63 -13.13 12.50 21.42
CA ASN A 63 -14.26 12.55 22.37
C ASN A 63 -14.88 13.93 22.60
N ARG A 64 -14.43 14.98 21.90
CA ARG A 64 -15.02 16.33 21.96
C ARG A 64 -15.54 16.79 20.60
N LEU A 65 -14.72 16.66 19.55
CA LEU A 65 -15.07 17.03 18.17
C LEU A 65 -15.02 15.85 17.21
N SER A 66 -14.20 14.83 17.50
CA SER A 66 -14.12 13.60 16.70
C SER A 66 -14.43 12.37 17.54
N SER A 67 -14.93 11.33 16.87
CA SER A 67 -15.13 10.03 17.51
C SER A 67 -13.83 9.24 17.56
N MET A 68 -13.67 8.41 18.59
CA MET A 68 -12.50 7.56 18.72
C MET A 68 -12.47 6.51 17.59
N GLY A 69 -11.34 6.41 16.90
CA GLY A 69 -11.11 5.48 15.80
C GLY A 69 -11.84 5.80 14.49
N GLU A 70 -12.33 7.02 14.32
CA GLU A 70 -12.96 7.44 13.07
C GLU A 70 -11.99 7.33 11.87
N THR A 71 -12.51 6.96 10.70
CA THR A 71 -11.73 6.88 9.46
C THR A 71 -11.79 8.21 8.69
N GLY A 72 -10.67 8.61 8.08
CA GLY A 72 -10.61 9.88 7.32
C GLY A 72 -10.46 11.12 8.20
N LEU A 73 -9.87 10.98 9.39
CA LEU A 73 -9.74 12.06 10.37
C LEU A 73 -8.80 13.21 9.93
N TYR A 74 -7.83 12.90 9.08
CA TYR A 74 -6.77 13.83 8.67
C TYR A 74 -6.88 14.20 7.20
N ASP A 75 -6.78 15.49 6.94
CA ASP A 75 -6.47 16.03 5.63
C ASP A 75 -4.96 15.94 5.37
N TRP A 76 -4.61 15.66 4.12
CA TRP A 76 -3.23 15.56 3.63
C TRP A 76 -3.18 15.98 2.18
N SER A 77 -2.12 16.67 1.78
CA SER A 77 -1.92 17.14 0.41
C SER A 77 -0.46 17.04 0.01
N ILE A 78 -0.22 16.67 -1.26
CA ILE A 78 1.12 16.60 -1.84
C ILE A 78 1.85 17.95 -1.85
N GLN A 79 1.12 19.08 -1.77
CA GLN A 79 1.70 20.42 -1.64
C GLN A 79 2.36 20.65 -0.26
N ASN A 80 1.96 19.89 0.76
CA ASN A 80 2.55 19.92 2.09
C ASN A 80 2.71 18.48 2.61
N PRO A 81 3.61 17.69 1.99
CA PRO A 81 3.57 16.23 2.07
C PRO A 81 3.99 15.70 3.44
N ASP A 82 4.61 16.52 4.28
CA ASP A 82 5.08 16.18 5.64
C ASP A 82 4.10 16.61 6.74
N ARG A 83 2.86 16.98 6.38
CA ARG A 83 1.88 17.52 7.33
C ARG A 83 0.54 16.84 7.21
N LEU A 84 -0.06 16.54 8.37
CA LEU A 84 -1.46 16.15 8.51
C LEU A 84 -2.21 17.25 9.25
N THR A 85 -3.43 17.56 8.81
CA THR A 85 -4.29 18.53 9.50
C THR A 85 -5.58 17.83 9.94
N CYS A 86 -5.90 17.89 11.23
CA CYS A 86 -7.16 17.30 11.72
C CYS A 86 -8.35 18.02 11.08
N ASN A 87 -9.29 17.26 10.48
CA ASN A 87 -10.46 17.82 9.82
C ASN A 87 -11.37 18.63 10.74
N TYR A 88 -11.35 18.34 12.05
CA TYR A 88 -12.22 18.97 13.04
C TYR A 88 -11.55 20.17 13.74
N CYS A 89 -10.49 19.94 14.52
CA CYS A 89 -9.87 20.99 15.33
C CYS A 89 -8.74 21.75 14.63
N LYS A 90 -8.38 21.34 13.40
CA LYS A 90 -7.31 21.94 12.59
C LYS A 90 -5.90 21.87 13.20
N THR A 91 -5.72 21.10 14.28
CA THR A 91 -4.38 20.79 14.80
C THR A 91 -3.56 20.10 13.71
N GLU A 92 -2.36 20.60 13.51
CA GLU A 92 -1.40 20.05 12.57
C GLU A 92 -0.47 19.06 13.27
N TYR A 93 -0.12 17.99 12.56
CA TYR A 93 0.83 16.96 12.98
C TYR A 93 1.92 16.77 11.93
N PRO A 94 3.19 16.52 12.31
CA PRO A 94 3.70 16.36 13.67
C PRO A 94 3.54 17.59 14.57
N ASN A 95 3.37 17.38 15.88
CA ASN A 95 3.07 18.43 16.84
C ASN A 95 3.88 18.24 18.14
N SER A 96 4.53 19.29 18.64
CA SER A 96 5.36 19.21 19.84
C SER A 96 4.58 18.89 21.11
N ASP A 97 3.29 19.27 21.18
CA ASP A 97 2.44 18.99 22.34
C ASP A 97 1.95 17.54 22.35
N TYR A 98 2.09 16.85 21.21
CA TYR A 98 1.68 15.46 21.02
C TYR A 98 2.80 14.67 20.33
N PRO A 99 3.95 14.45 20.99
CA PRO A 99 5.08 13.77 20.37
C PRO A 99 4.84 12.25 20.27
N GLU A 100 5.29 11.65 19.17
CA GLU A 100 5.40 10.19 19.04
C GLU A 100 6.55 9.71 19.92
N THR A 101 6.20 8.95 20.97
CA THR A 101 7.14 8.55 22.04
C THR A 101 7.10 7.06 22.32
N GLY A 102 6.11 6.35 21.76
CA GLY A 102 6.07 4.89 21.76
C GLY A 102 6.72 4.35 20.50
N SER A 103 7.22 3.11 20.59
CA SER A 103 7.76 2.40 19.45
C SER A 103 7.57 0.89 19.57
N MET A 104 7.62 0.21 18.43
CA MET A 104 7.70 -1.26 18.35
C MET A 104 8.65 -1.67 17.22
N THR A 105 9.33 -2.80 17.41
CA THR A 105 10.39 -3.25 16.50
C THR A 105 10.11 -4.64 15.96
N ALA A 106 10.03 -4.75 14.63
CA ALA A 106 10.15 -5.98 13.85
C ALA A 106 11.64 -6.30 13.73
N SER A 107 12.15 -7.09 14.68
CA SER A 107 13.59 -7.33 14.82
C SER A 107 14.14 -8.26 13.74
N ARG A 108 13.36 -9.26 13.27
CA ARG A 108 13.78 -10.17 12.20
C ARG A 108 13.92 -9.42 10.87
N MET A 109 13.09 -8.41 10.65
CA MET A 109 13.06 -7.62 9.42
C MET A 109 13.68 -6.23 9.57
N GLY A 110 14.26 -5.92 10.74
CA GLY A 110 15.04 -4.71 10.98
C GLY A 110 14.26 -3.40 10.90
N GLN A 111 12.97 -3.39 11.25
CA GLN A 111 12.09 -2.21 11.15
C GLN A 111 11.58 -1.76 12.50
N THR A 112 11.58 -0.45 12.74
CA THR A 112 11.01 0.15 13.96
C THR A 112 9.95 1.17 13.57
N PHE A 113 8.80 1.09 14.23
CA PHE A 113 7.66 1.96 14.01
C PHE A 113 7.40 2.80 15.25
N GLU A 114 7.22 4.10 15.05
CA GLU A 114 6.94 5.06 16.12
C GLU A 114 5.47 5.47 16.12
N PHE A 115 4.95 5.76 17.31
CA PHE A 115 3.56 6.13 17.49
C PHE A 115 3.33 6.98 18.74
N PHE A 116 2.17 7.64 18.77
CA PHE A 116 1.72 8.41 19.90
C PHE A 116 1.18 7.52 21.02
N LEU A 117 1.68 7.74 22.23
CA LEU A 117 1.10 7.25 23.47
C LEU A 117 0.18 8.32 24.06
N THR A 118 -0.97 7.93 24.60
CA THR A 118 -1.82 8.84 25.39
C THR A 118 -1.15 9.25 26.70
N ASP A 119 -1.63 10.31 27.35
CA ASP A 119 -1.17 10.67 28.71
C ASP A 119 -1.41 9.54 29.71
N ALA A 120 -2.51 8.81 29.56
CA ALA A 120 -2.83 7.67 30.42
C ALA A 120 -1.85 6.51 30.22
N GLU A 121 -1.44 6.21 28.98
CA GLU A 121 -0.41 5.21 28.71
C GLU A 121 0.96 5.65 29.24
N ARG A 122 1.35 6.91 29.04
CA ARG A 122 2.59 7.46 29.59
C ARG A 122 2.63 7.41 31.12
N ALA A 123 1.49 7.60 31.78
CA ALA A 123 1.38 7.50 33.24
C ALA A 123 1.43 6.03 33.74
N ASN A 124 1.22 5.05 32.87
CA ASN A 124 1.19 3.62 33.19
C ASN A 124 2.12 2.82 32.26
N PRO A 125 3.45 3.10 32.24
CA PRO A 125 4.36 2.56 31.23
C PRO A 125 4.55 1.04 31.29
N ASN A 126 4.18 0.39 32.40
CA ASN A 126 4.25 -1.06 32.56
C ASN A 126 2.96 -1.77 32.15
N ASP A 127 1.88 -1.03 31.83
CA ASP A 127 0.62 -1.60 31.37
C ASP A 127 0.52 -1.51 29.84
N THR A 128 0.85 -2.61 29.19
CA THR A 128 0.80 -2.78 27.73
C THR A 128 -0.46 -3.54 27.29
N SER A 129 -1.47 -3.70 28.16
CA SER A 129 -2.73 -4.38 27.81
C SER A 129 -3.57 -3.61 26.78
N GLY A 130 -3.28 -2.32 26.60
CA GLY A 130 -4.04 -1.41 25.73
C GLY A 130 -5.28 -0.81 26.40
N VAL A 131 -5.51 -1.04 27.70
CA VAL A 131 -6.67 -0.47 28.42
C VAL A 131 -6.69 1.07 28.40
N HIS A 132 -5.50 1.68 28.38
CA HIS A 132 -5.30 3.13 28.36
C HIS A 132 -5.17 3.72 26.95
N ALA A 133 -5.08 2.88 25.92
CA ALA A 133 -4.92 3.32 24.55
C ALA A 133 -6.23 3.85 23.95
N PHE A 134 -6.11 4.52 22.81
CA PHE A 134 -7.26 4.76 21.96
C PHE A 134 -7.84 3.44 21.45
N LYS A 135 -9.09 3.49 21.00
CA LYS A 135 -9.84 2.34 20.52
C LYS A 135 -10.40 2.60 19.13
N TRP A 136 -10.37 1.57 18.31
CA TRP A 136 -11.13 1.51 17.08
C TRP A 136 -12.00 0.28 17.11
N THR A 137 -13.32 0.50 17.01
CA THR A 137 -14.34 -0.50 17.34
C THR A 137 -14.18 -1.00 18.79
N SER A 138 -13.61 -2.18 19.00
CA SER A 138 -13.30 -2.77 20.31
C SER A 138 -11.80 -2.95 20.56
N TRP A 139 -10.96 -2.65 19.57
CA TRP A 139 -9.54 -2.93 19.60
C TRP A 139 -8.74 -1.73 20.09
N PRO A 140 -7.73 -1.92 20.96
CA PRO A 140 -6.80 -0.86 21.25
C PRO A 140 -5.97 -0.56 20.00
N VAL A 141 -5.64 0.71 19.76
CA VAL A 141 -4.91 1.17 18.58
C VAL A 141 -4.04 2.36 18.95
N HIS A 142 -2.92 2.52 18.25
CA HIS A 142 -2.10 3.72 18.30
C HIS A 142 -2.26 4.55 17.03
N THR A 143 -2.14 5.87 17.19
CA THR A 143 -1.98 6.79 16.06
C THR A 143 -0.50 6.94 15.76
N SER A 144 -0.12 6.83 14.49
CA SER A 144 1.22 7.20 14.00
C SER A 144 1.07 8.22 12.88
N TRP A 145 1.33 9.50 13.14
CA TRP A 145 1.40 10.54 12.12
C TRP A 145 2.56 10.33 11.17
N SER A 146 3.74 9.94 11.66
CA SER A 146 4.86 9.60 10.77
C SER A 146 4.51 8.42 9.86
N GLY A 147 3.83 7.41 10.41
CA GLY A 147 3.29 6.27 9.67
C GLY A 147 2.20 6.64 8.66
N VAL A 148 1.22 7.44 9.05
CA VAL A 148 0.14 7.89 8.18
C VAL A 148 0.68 8.78 7.06
N ILE A 149 1.58 9.73 7.36
CA ILE A 149 2.25 10.56 6.35
C ILE A 149 2.96 9.70 5.32
N ARG A 150 3.77 8.73 5.79
CA ARG A 150 4.45 7.75 4.92
C ARG A 150 3.46 7.04 3.99
N THR A 151 2.34 6.58 4.54
CA THR A 151 1.31 5.86 3.78
C THR A 151 0.63 6.76 2.76
N LYS A 152 0.29 8.01 3.13
CA LYS A 152 -0.31 9.00 2.23
C LYS A 152 0.61 9.34 1.05
N LYS A 153 1.90 9.54 1.31
CA LYS A 153 2.92 9.79 0.27
C LYS A 153 3.01 8.63 -0.72
N ALA A 154 3.19 7.41 -0.20
CA ALA A 154 3.32 6.21 -1.03
C ALA A 154 2.03 5.95 -1.84
N ARG A 155 0.86 6.10 -1.22
CA ARG A 155 -0.45 6.00 -1.87
C ARG A 155 -0.62 7.03 -2.98
N TRP A 156 -0.33 8.31 -2.71
CA TRP A 156 -0.46 9.35 -3.73
C TRP A 156 0.44 9.10 -4.94
N CYS A 157 1.69 8.68 -4.72
CA CYS A 157 2.61 8.30 -5.80
C CYS A 157 2.05 7.16 -6.64
N TYR A 158 1.65 6.09 -5.97
CA TYR A 158 1.10 4.91 -6.61
C TYR A 158 -0.19 5.22 -7.40
N GLU A 159 -1.07 6.08 -6.88
CA GLU A 159 -2.31 6.49 -7.56
C GLU A 159 -2.06 7.27 -8.87
N GLN A 160 -0.83 7.74 -9.13
CA GLN A 160 -0.46 8.33 -10.42
C GLN A 160 -0.23 7.28 -11.52
N LEU A 161 0.02 6.03 -11.14
CA LEU A 161 0.52 5.00 -12.05
C LEU A 161 -0.45 4.69 -13.19
N SER A 162 -1.73 4.44 -12.86
CA SER A 162 -2.77 4.13 -13.85
C SER A 162 -3.02 5.29 -14.83
N PRO A 163 -3.23 6.55 -14.37
CA PRO A 163 -3.32 7.70 -15.26
C PRO A 163 -2.09 7.92 -16.14
N LEU A 164 -0.87 7.82 -15.60
CA LEU A 164 0.36 8.00 -16.37
C LEU A 164 0.50 6.94 -17.48
N ALA A 165 0.33 5.66 -17.14
CA ALA A 165 0.41 4.57 -18.11
C ALA A 165 -0.67 4.70 -19.20
N SER A 166 -1.89 5.09 -18.81
CA SER A 166 -2.98 5.31 -19.75
C SER A 166 -2.75 6.52 -20.65
N LEU A 167 -2.19 7.61 -20.13
CA LEU A 167 -1.80 8.77 -20.93
C LEU A 167 -0.76 8.38 -21.97
N TYR A 168 0.33 7.71 -21.56
CA TYR A 168 1.33 7.21 -22.50
C TYR A 168 0.68 6.37 -23.61
N ALA A 169 -0.14 5.38 -23.23
CA ALA A 169 -0.78 4.49 -24.19
C ALA A 169 -1.68 5.22 -25.21
N LEU A 170 -2.26 6.38 -24.85
CA LEU A 170 -3.19 7.11 -25.71
C LEU A 170 -2.58 8.32 -26.44
N THR A 171 -1.47 8.86 -25.94
CA THR A 171 -0.86 10.09 -26.49
C THR A 171 0.58 9.92 -26.96
N ASP A 172 1.20 8.78 -26.68
CA ASP A 172 2.63 8.51 -26.92
C ASP A 172 3.58 9.51 -26.21
N ASP A 173 3.10 10.25 -25.19
CA ASP A 173 3.96 11.13 -24.39
C ASP A 173 4.88 10.30 -23.48
N VAL A 174 6.10 10.06 -23.95
CA VAL A 174 7.11 9.22 -23.27
C VAL A 174 7.40 9.68 -21.84
N ARG A 175 7.21 10.96 -21.50
CA ARG A 175 7.41 11.47 -20.13
C ARG A 175 6.47 10.75 -19.15
N CYS A 176 5.27 10.38 -19.60
CA CYS A 176 4.32 9.64 -18.79
C CYS A 176 4.83 8.22 -18.48
N ALA A 177 5.37 7.52 -19.49
CA ALA A 177 6.00 6.22 -19.30
C ALA A 177 7.23 6.30 -18.38
N GLU A 178 8.04 7.35 -18.50
CA GLU A 178 9.19 7.56 -17.62
C GLU A 178 8.77 7.68 -16.15
N ARG A 179 7.81 8.55 -15.82
CA ARG A 179 7.35 8.70 -14.43
C ARG A 179 6.69 7.42 -13.91
N ALA A 180 5.88 6.75 -14.73
CA ALA A 180 5.28 5.47 -14.36
C ALA A 180 6.35 4.40 -14.07
N SER A 181 7.41 4.33 -14.89
CA SER A 181 8.52 3.40 -14.68
C SER A 181 9.31 3.70 -13.40
N TRP A 182 9.48 4.98 -13.04
CA TRP A 182 10.14 5.37 -11.80
C TRP A 182 9.33 4.98 -10.58
N ILE A 183 8.00 5.16 -10.62
CA ILE A 183 7.10 4.71 -9.55
C ILE A 183 7.19 3.20 -9.39
N LEU A 184 7.06 2.43 -10.48
CA LEU A 184 7.15 0.97 -10.45
C LEU A 184 8.50 0.48 -9.91
N ASP A 185 9.62 1.01 -10.41
CA ASP A 185 10.96 0.64 -9.96
C ASP A 185 11.21 0.99 -8.49
N THR A 186 10.75 2.17 -8.06
CA THR A 186 10.84 2.58 -6.65
C THR A 186 10.07 1.60 -5.77
N VAL A 187 8.79 1.36 -6.07
CA VAL A 187 7.97 0.42 -5.31
C VAL A 187 8.58 -0.98 -5.31
N ALA A 188 9.05 -1.47 -6.45
CA ALA A 188 9.68 -2.78 -6.57
C ALA A 188 10.94 -2.92 -5.71
N SER A 189 11.72 -1.86 -5.56
CA SER A 189 12.90 -1.88 -4.67
C SER A 189 12.55 -1.94 -3.17
N ARG A 190 11.32 -1.53 -2.78
CA ARG A 190 10.89 -1.47 -1.37
C ARG A 190 9.98 -2.62 -0.98
N TYR A 191 9.13 -3.03 -1.92
CA TYR A 191 8.09 -4.03 -1.70
C TYR A 191 8.63 -5.28 -1.01
N PRO A 192 9.74 -5.93 -1.44
CA PRO A 192 10.33 -7.11 -0.79
C PRO A 192 10.52 -6.99 0.72
N ASN A 193 10.80 -5.79 1.22
CA ASN A 193 11.05 -5.55 2.63
C ASN A 193 9.81 -5.08 3.40
N TRP A 194 8.70 -4.75 2.74
CA TRP A 194 7.45 -4.39 3.41
C TRP A 194 6.75 -5.61 4.00
N LEU A 195 6.45 -5.52 5.29
CA LEU A 195 5.81 -6.57 6.10
C LEU A 195 4.33 -6.66 5.82
N PHE A 196 3.76 -7.86 5.98
CA PHE A 196 2.32 -7.97 6.13
C PHE A 196 1.88 -7.31 7.43
N HIS A 197 0.88 -6.43 7.32
CA HIS A 197 0.30 -5.71 8.45
C HIS A 197 -1.22 -5.65 8.34
N SER A 198 -1.89 -5.56 9.50
CA SER A 198 -3.34 -5.55 9.61
C SER A 198 -3.88 -4.20 10.04
N TYR A 199 -5.19 -3.99 9.87
CA TYR A 199 -5.90 -2.74 10.19
C TYR A 199 -5.61 -2.16 11.58
N ASP A 200 -5.26 -3.03 12.53
CA ASP A 200 -5.22 -2.72 13.94
C ASP A 200 -3.81 -2.43 14.47
N GLY A 201 -2.83 -2.31 13.57
CA GLY A 201 -1.44 -2.01 13.90
C GLY A 201 -0.58 -3.22 14.22
N THR A 202 -1.05 -4.43 13.92
CA THR A 202 -0.27 -5.67 14.07
C THR A 202 0.53 -5.97 12.79
N TYR A 203 1.79 -6.39 12.93
CA TYR A 203 2.67 -6.77 11.81
C TYR A 203 3.18 -8.20 11.97
N ALA A 204 3.45 -8.87 10.85
CA ALA A 204 4.19 -10.13 10.82
C ALA A 204 5.69 -9.83 10.59
N ASP A 205 6.51 -9.97 11.63
CA ASP A 205 7.97 -9.81 11.60
C ASP A 205 8.65 -11.05 10.99
N CYS A 206 8.47 -11.22 9.68
CA CYS A 206 9.07 -12.29 8.89
C CYS A 206 9.10 -11.91 7.40
N PRO A 207 9.89 -12.63 6.57
CA PRO A 207 9.81 -12.49 5.12
C PRO A 207 8.36 -12.62 4.62
N PRO A 208 7.89 -11.74 3.72
CA PRO A 208 6.49 -11.72 3.30
C PRO A 208 5.99 -13.03 2.69
N GLU A 209 6.85 -13.77 1.99
CA GLU A 209 6.53 -15.11 1.47
C GLU A 209 6.22 -16.14 2.58
N GLU A 210 6.85 -16.03 3.76
CA GLU A 210 6.56 -16.87 4.92
C GLU A 210 5.18 -16.52 5.48
N ALA A 211 4.87 -15.21 5.57
CA ALA A 211 3.58 -14.73 6.01
C ALA A 211 2.44 -15.16 5.08
N ALA A 212 2.61 -14.98 3.78
CA ALA A 212 1.63 -15.37 2.77
C ALA A 212 1.38 -16.89 2.80
N ARG A 213 2.45 -17.70 2.88
CA ARG A 213 2.33 -19.17 2.96
C ARG A 213 1.57 -19.62 4.21
N SER A 214 1.92 -19.08 5.37
CA SER A 214 1.22 -19.42 6.63
C SER A 214 -0.25 -19.02 6.56
N MET A 215 -0.56 -17.82 6.05
CA MET A 215 -1.95 -17.41 5.84
C MET A 215 -2.68 -18.24 4.79
N GLY A 216 -1.99 -18.79 3.78
CA GLY A 216 -2.59 -19.71 2.81
C GLY A 216 -2.94 -21.07 3.42
N GLU A 217 -2.02 -21.64 4.21
CA GLU A 217 -2.23 -22.91 4.91
C GLU A 217 -3.30 -22.78 6.01
N PHE A 218 -3.36 -21.63 6.68
CA PHE A 218 -4.31 -21.32 7.76
C PHE A 218 -5.18 -20.09 7.40
N PRO A 219 -6.19 -20.23 6.52
CA PRO A 219 -6.85 -19.15 5.77
C PRO A 219 -7.62 -18.11 6.58
N GLN A 220 -7.81 -18.33 7.88
CA GLN A 220 -8.47 -17.33 8.73
C GLN A 220 -7.53 -16.15 9.05
N ALA A 221 -6.29 -16.45 9.43
CA ALA A 221 -5.37 -15.44 9.95
C ALA A 221 -3.89 -15.87 9.96
N GLY A 222 -3.55 -17.01 9.37
CA GLY A 222 -2.24 -17.64 9.51
C GLY A 222 -2.04 -18.30 10.88
N ARG A 223 -0.95 -19.07 10.99
CA ARG A 223 -0.46 -19.63 12.25
C ARG A 223 1.03 -19.36 12.35
N PHE A 224 1.41 -18.55 13.32
CA PHE A 224 2.76 -18.03 13.48
C PHE A 224 3.33 -18.40 14.85
N THR A 225 4.65 -18.39 15.02
CA THR A 225 5.21 -18.43 16.37
C THR A 225 4.77 -17.16 17.13
N PRO A 226 4.59 -17.23 18.46
CA PRO A 226 4.15 -16.09 19.26
C PRO A 226 4.92 -14.79 19.01
N GLU A 227 6.23 -14.89 18.77
CA GLU A 227 7.15 -13.76 18.59
C GLU A 227 7.10 -13.16 17.19
N THR A 228 6.56 -13.88 16.20
CA THR A 228 6.50 -13.42 14.81
C THR A 228 5.44 -12.33 14.63
N ILE A 229 4.38 -12.35 15.42
CA ILE A 229 3.33 -11.34 15.35
C ILE A 229 3.63 -10.24 16.36
N ILE A 230 4.04 -9.08 15.86
CA ILE A 230 4.38 -7.94 16.68
C ILE A 230 3.20 -6.98 16.82
N SER A 231 3.03 -6.47 18.02
CA SER A 231 2.08 -5.43 18.36
C SER A 231 2.62 -4.63 19.53
N ALA A 232 2.21 -3.37 19.65
CA ALA A 232 2.48 -2.56 20.84
C ALA A 232 1.69 -3.02 22.08
N PHE A 233 0.77 -3.98 21.92
CA PHE A 233 -0.09 -4.48 23.00
C PHE A 233 0.23 -5.93 23.35
N GLU A 234 0.50 -6.18 24.63
CA GLU A 234 0.88 -7.51 25.11
C GLU A 234 -0.24 -8.54 24.89
N GLY A 235 0.15 -9.75 24.48
CA GLY A 235 -0.79 -10.87 24.30
C GLY A 235 -1.74 -10.71 23.11
N ARG A 236 -1.66 -9.62 22.34
CA ARG A 236 -2.55 -9.39 21.21
C ARG A 236 -2.37 -10.46 20.14
N HIS A 237 -3.50 -10.99 19.67
CA HIS A 237 -3.58 -12.06 18.67
C HIS A 237 -2.84 -13.36 19.04
N GLN A 238 -2.54 -13.56 20.32
CA GLN A 238 -2.00 -14.82 20.82
C GLN A 238 -3.13 -15.86 21.00
N LYS A 239 -2.88 -17.10 20.58
CA LYS A 239 -3.82 -18.22 20.56
C LYS A 239 -3.17 -19.46 21.18
N GLY A 240 -2.77 -19.33 22.45
CA GLY A 240 -2.13 -20.41 23.18
C GLY A 240 -0.70 -20.65 22.68
N ASP A 241 -0.52 -21.62 21.78
CA ASP A 241 0.79 -22.05 21.28
C ASP A 241 1.25 -21.34 20.00
N HIS A 242 0.43 -20.43 19.45
CA HIS A 242 0.72 -19.68 18.23
C HIS A 242 0.13 -18.28 18.30
N ALA A 243 0.54 -17.43 17.36
CA ALA A 243 -0.09 -16.14 17.07
C ALA A 243 -0.75 -16.12 15.69
N VAL A 244 -1.60 -15.13 15.47
CA VAL A 244 -2.32 -14.94 14.22
C VAL A 244 -2.23 -13.48 13.73
N LEU A 245 -2.27 -13.25 12.43
CA LEU A 245 -2.30 -11.91 11.85
C LEU A 245 -3.75 -11.42 11.68
N ASN A 246 -4.43 -11.17 12.81
CA ASN A 246 -5.80 -10.63 12.86
C ASN A 246 -6.80 -11.34 11.93
N ASN A 247 -7.13 -10.74 10.77
CA ASN A 247 -8.09 -11.26 9.79
C ASN A 247 -7.43 -11.86 8.53
N GLY A 248 -6.13 -12.15 8.60
CA GLY A 248 -5.36 -12.71 7.48
C GLY A 248 -5.48 -11.87 6.21
N PHE A 249 -5.44 -12.52 5.05
CA PHE A 249 -5.55 -11.86 3.75
C PHE A 249 -6.79 -10.97 3.56
N TRP A 250 -7.89 -11.22 4.30
CA TRP A 250 -9.06 -10.34 4.23
C TRP A 250 -8.75 -8.93 4.72
N GLY A 251 -7.94 -8.82 5.77
CA GLY A 251 -7.62 -7.57 6.46
C GLY A 251 -6.14 -7.23 6.57
N ALA A 252 -5.28 -7.94 5.84
CA ALA A 252 -3.85 -7.72 5.81
C ALA A 252 -3.33 -7.60 4.36
N GLY A 253 -2.20 -6.93 4.25
CA GLY A 253 -1.40 -6.74 3.04
C GLY A 253 -0.10 -6.02 3.41
N ARG A 254 0.75 -5.74 2.44
CA ARG A 254 2.06 -5.10 2.63
C ARG A 254 1.98 -3.60 2.33
N PHE A 255 1.27 -3.24 1.26
CA PHE A 255 0.98 -1.85 0.91
C PHE A 255 -0.27 -1.33 1.64
N GLY A 256 -1.33 -2.14 1.71
CA GLY A 256 -2.57 -1.75 2.38
C GLY A 256 -3.23 -2.91 3.10
N CYS A 257 -4.05 -2.61 4.10
CA CYS A 257 -4.63 -3.65 4.95
C CYS A 257 -5.90 -4.29 4.37
N SER A 258 -6.12 -4.37 3.05
CA SER A 258 -7.40 -4.85 2.50
C SER A 258 -7.24 -5.74 1.27
N GLY A 259 -7.31 -7.06 1.46
CA GLY A 259 -7.35 -8.02 0.36
C GLY A 259 -6.00 -8.37 -0.23
N SER A 260 -4.96 -8.53 0.60
CA SER A 260 -3.62 -9.01 0.19
C SER A 260 -2.96 -8.17 -0.91
N ASP A 261 -3.23 -6.88 -0.99
CA ASP A 261 -2.73 -6.00 -2.07
C ASP A 261 -3.14 -6.42 -3.51
N GLY A 262 -4.08 -7.35 -3.71
CA GLY A 262 -4.37 -7.87 -5.05
C GLY A 262 -4.78 -6.78 -6.06
N ARG A 263 -5.48 -5.74 -5.61
CA ARG A 263 -5.79 -4.56 -6.44
C ARG A 263 -4.53 -3.75 -6.77
N PHE A 264 -3.68 -3.54 -5.78
CA PHE A 264 -2.46 -2.76 -5.92
C PHE A 264 -1.49 -3.42 -6.93
N ILE A 265 -1.30 -4.73 -6.83
CA ILE A 265 -0.43 -5.43 -7.78
C ILE A 265 -1.09 -5.53 -9.17
N LEU A 266 -2.43 -5.63 -9.25
CA LEU A 266 -3.15 -5.63 -10.53
C LEU A 266 -2.95 -4.33 -11.31
N GLU A 267 -3.17 -3.17 -10.68
CA GLU A 267 -3.01 -1.91 -11.43
C GLU A 267 -1.52 -1.67 -11.78
N ALA A 268 -0.58 -2.13 -10.95
CA ALA A 268 0.85 -2.14 -11.30
C ALA A 268 1.14 -3.02 -12.53
N THR A 269 0.56 -4.22 -12.60
CA THR A 269 0.72 -5.16 -13.72
C THR A 269 0.17 -4.58 -15.01
N VAL A 270 -1.01 -3.97 -14.96
CA VAL A 270 -1.64 -3.32 -16.13
C VAL A 270 -0.81 -2.12 -16.59
N ALA A 271 -0.35 -1.29 -15.67
CA ALA A 271 0.49 -0.14 -16.00
C ALA A 271 1.82 -0.57 -16.63
N TYR A 272 2.45 -1.63 -16.11
CA TYR A 272 3.66 -2.21 -16.69
C TYR A 272 3.42 -2.70 -18.13
N ASP A 273 2.35 -3.47 -18.39
CA ASP A 273 2.03 -3.94 -19.76
C ASP A 273 1.86 -2.77 -20.75
N LEU A 274 1.26 -1.66 -20.32
CA LEU A 274 1.07 -0.47 -21.14
C LEU A 274 2.36 0.28 -21.49
N ILE A 275 3.40 0.21 -20.66
CA ILE A 275 4.61 1.03 -20.81
C ILE A 275 5.90 0.24 -21.09
N ARG A 276 5.90 -1.09 -20.95
CA ARG A 276 7.13 -1.91 -21.00
C ARG A 276 7.89 -1.83 -22.33
N GLU A 277 7.20 -1.51 -23.43
CA GLU A 277 7.80 -1.37 -24.76
C GLU A 277 8.14 0.10 -25.10
N ALA A 278 7.99 1.03 -24.14
CA ALA A 278 8.22 2.44 -24.38
C ALA A 278 9.71 2.75 -24.64
N THR A 279 9.96 3.56 -25.67
CA THR A 279 11.30 4.03 -26.04
C THR A 279 11.38 5.55 -26.02
N ARG A 280 12.55 6.07 -25.67
CA ARG A 280 12.91 7.49 -25.81
C ARG A 280 13.14 7.83 -27.28
N ALA A 281 13.31 9.13 -27.55
CA ALA A 281 13.54 9.63 -28.91
C ALA A 281 14.81 9.08 -29.57
N ASP A 282 15.81 8.67 -28.78
CA ASP A 282 17.05 8.03 -29.25
C ASP A 282 16.92 6.51 -29.45
N GLY A 283 15.71 5.97 -29.27
CA GLY A 283 15.43 4.53 -29.38
C GLY A 283 15.80 3.72 -28.14
N THR A 284 16.35 4.34 -27.09
CA THR A 284 16.66 3.62 -25.85
C THR A 284 15.38 3.27 -25.09
N PRO A 285 15.30 2.09 -24.44
CA PRO A 285 14.11 1.71 -23.70
C PRO A 285 13.95 2.58 -22.43
N VAL A 286 12.71 2.96 -22.13
CA VAL A 286 12.37 3.71 -20.91
C VAL A 286 12.68 2.89 -19.67
N ILE A 287 12.22 1.64 -19.65
CA ILE A 287 12.53 0.64 -18.62
C ILE A 287 13.86 -0.02 -18.99
N THR A 288 14.87 0.12 -18.13
CA THR A 288 16.14 -0.59 -18.30
C THR A 288 15.99 -2.06 -17.93
N GLN A 289 16.93 -2.91 -18.34
CA GLN A 289 16.90 -4.34 -18.00
C GLN A 289 16.85 -4.59 -16.48
N ASP A 290 17.59 -3.80 -15.70
CA ASP A 290 17.58 -3.93 -14.23
C ASP A 290 16.26 -3.47 -13.60
N MET A 291 15.64 -2.41 -14.15
CA MET A 291 14.31 -1.98 -13.73
C MET A 291 13.27 -3.04 -14.07
N ASP A 292 13.32 -3.58 -15.28
CA ASP A 292 12.40 -4.62 -15.74
C ASP A 292 12.44 -5.83 -14.82
N ARG A 293 13.64 -6.34 -14.54
CA ARG A 293 13.85 -7.46 -13.62
C ARG A 293 13.24 -7.17 -12.24
N ARG A 294 13.55 -6.02 -11.64
CA ARG A 294 12.99 -5.65 -10.32
C ARG A 294 11.47 -5.54 -10.36
N ILE A 295 10.91 -4.83 -11.35
CA ILE A 295 9.46 -4.63 -11.46
C ILE A 295 8.73 -5.97 -11.62
N VAL A 296 9.26 -6.86 -12.45
CA VAL A 296 8.66 -8.17 -12.69
C VAL A 296 8.84 -9.09 -11.49
N GLU A 297 10.06 -9.32 -11.04
CA GLU A 297 10.37 -10.31 -10.00
C GLU A 297 9.97 -9.83 -8.60
N ASP A 298 10.41 -8.63 -8.22
CA ASP A 298 10.36 -8.14 -6.84
C ASP A 298 9.02 -7.47 -6.48
N LEU A 299 8.19 -7.15 -7.49
CA LEU A 299 6.87 -6.56 -7.30
C LEU A 299 5.74 -7.42 -7.88
N ILE A 300 5.69 -7.58 -9.20
CA ILE A 300 4.52 -8.17 -9.86
C ILE A 300 4.38 -9.66 -9.53
N LEU A 301 5.44 -10.44 -9.73
CA LEU A 301 5.43 -11.87 -9.46
C LEU A 301 5.40 -12.14 -7.95
N ALA A 302 6.22 -11.44 -7.15
CA ALA A 302 6.19 -11.57 -5.69
C ALA A 302 4.79 -11.29 -5.09
N GLY A 303 4.16 -10.17 -5.45
CA GLY A 303 2.82 -9.83 -4.95
C GLY A 303 1.71 -10.75 -5.49
N THR A 304 1.91 -11.32 -6.68
CA THR A 304 1.00 -12.35 -7.21
C THR A 304 1.15 -13.64 -6.43
N ASP A 305 2.37 -14.11 -6.21
CA ASP A 305 2.64 -15.33 -5.45
C ASP A 305 2.09 -15.21 -4.02
N ASP A 306 2.26 -14.06 -3.37
CA ASP A 306 1.62 -13.75 -2.09
C ASP A 306 0.10 -13.94 -2.15
N THR A 307 -0.56 -13.29 -3.12
CA THR A 307 -2.03 -13.32 -3.29
C THR A 307 -2.56 -14.69 -3.72
N GLU A 308 -1.75 -15.48 -4.43
CA GLU A 308 -2.13 -16.81 -4.90
C GLU A 308 -2.24 -17.85 -3.80
N ASN A 309 -1.66 -17.58 -2.62
CA ASN A 309 -1.90 -18.36 -1.41
C ASN A 309 -3.35 -18.23 -0.88
N TRP A 310 -4.12 -17.23 -1.30
CA TRP A 310 -5.43 -16.95 -0.70
C TRP A 310 -6.62 -17.63 -1.40
N ASP A 311 -7.03 -18.80 -0.93
CA ASP A 311 -8.10 -19.56 -1.61
C ASP A 311 -9.53 -19.13 -1.31
N ALA A 312 -9.76 -18.36 -0.25
CA ALA A 312 -11.10 -17.97 0.14
C ALA A 312 -11.78 -17.07 -0.92
N ILE A 313 -13.08 -17.31 -1.15
CA ILE A 313 -13.92 -16.50 -2.02
C ILE A 313 -14.81 -15.59 -1.16
N ASN A 314 -14.62 -14.29 -1.28
CA ASN A 314 -15.36 -13.27 -0.52
C ASN A 314 -15.32 -11.92 -1.27
N ASN A 315 -15.83 -10.86 -0.64
CA ASN A 315 -15.91 -9.53 -1.22
C ASN A 315 -14.54 -8.86 -1.52
N LYS A 316 -13.43 -9.44 -1.07
CA LYS A 316 -12.06 -8.90 -1.21
C LYS A 316 -11.17 -9.71 -2.16
N CYS A 317 -11.56 -10.93 -2.55
CA CYS A 317 -10.72 -11.80 -3.39
C CYS A 317 -10.75 -11.43 -4.89
N GLY A 318 -11.76 -10.69 -5.34
CA GLY A 318 -11.98 -10.37 -6.76
C GLY A 318 -10.75 -9.76 -7.46
N PRO A 319 -10.14 -8.69 -6.92
CA PRO A 319 -8.93 -8.11 -7.50
C PRO A 319 -7.75 -9.10 -7.57
N GLY A 320 -7.58 -9.97 -6.57
CA GLY A 320 -6.53 -11.00 -6.59
C GLY A 320 -6.74 -12.05 -7.68
N ARG A 321 -7.98 -12.44 -7.97
CA ARG A 321 -8.29 -13.34 -9.10
C ARG A 321 -8.01 -12.68 -10.44
N ALA A 322 -8.38 -11.40 -10.58
CA ALA A 322 -8.06 -10.62 -11.77
C ALA A 322 -6.55 -10.44 -11.96
N LEU A 323 -5.79 -10.26 -10.88
CA LEU A 323 -4.33 -10.27 -10.90
C LEU A 323 -3.76 -11.59 -11.44
N SER A 324 -4.19 -12.73 -10.90
CA SER A 324 -3.76 -14.05 -11.39
C SER A 324 -4.03 -14.24 -12.89
N ALA A 325 -5.17 -13.77 -13.40
CA ALA A 325 -5.45 -13.79 -14.84
C ALA A 325 -4.48 -12.90 -15.63
N ALA A 326 -4.27 -11.66 -15.17
CA ALA A 326 -3.40 -10.70 -15.83
C ALA A 326 -1.96 -11.21 -15.92
N VAL A 327 -1.39 -11.66 -14.80
CA VAL A 327 -0.05 -12.26 -14.74
C VAL A 327 0.03 -13.55 -15.54
N GLY A 328 -1.01 -14.38 -15.47
CA GLY A 328 -1.14 -15.61 -16.26
C GLY A 328 -1.01 -15.37 -17.76
N ILE A 329 -1.68 -14.34 -18.29
CA ILE A 329 -1.62 -13.94 -19.71
C ILE A 329 -0.28 -13.28 -20.04
N LEU A 330 0.21 -12.41 -19.16
CA LEU A 330 1.34 -11.54 -19.45
C LEU A 330 2.68 -12.30 -19.44
N PHE A 331 2.81 -13.28 -18.54
CA PHE A 331 4.05 -14.02 -18.29
C PHE A 331 3.92 -15.53 -18.57
N ASP A 332 2.89 -15.93 -19.31
CA ASP A 332 2.65 -17.34 -19.70
C ASP A 332 2.63 -18.31 -18.49
N ARG A 333 1.87 -17.93 -17.45
CA ARG A 333 1.64 -18.74 -16.23
C ARG A 333 0.25 -19.39 -16.29
N PRO A 334 0.06 -20.54 -16.96
CA PRO A 334 -1.27 -21.16 -17.11
C PRO A 334 -1.91 -21.57 -15.78
N GLY A 335 -1.12 -21.86 -14.75
CA GLY A 335 -1.62 -22.11 -13.39
C GLY A 335 -2.35 -20.90 -12.80
N SER A 336 -1.80 -19.71 -13.00
CA SER A 336 -2.42 -18.44 -12.56
C SER A 336 -3.70 -18.14 -13.34
N VAL A 337 -3.74 -18.41 -14.66
CA VAL A 337 -4.99 -18.30 -15.45
C VAL A 337 -6.07 -19.24 -14.92
N LYS A 338 -5.71 -20.51 -14.67
CA LYS A 338 -6.66 -21.51 -14.13
C LYS A 338 -7.23 -21.07 -12.79
N ARG A 339 -6.40 -20.48 -11.92
CA ARG A 339 -6.80 -20.00 -10.60
C ARG A 339 -7.82 -18.85 -10.66
N ALA A 340 -7.81 -18.06 -11.71
CA ALA A 340 -8.70 -16.90 -11.85
C ALA A 340 -10.17 -17.27 -12.15
N VAL A 341 -10.42 -18.51 -12.60
CA VAL A 341 -11.74 -19.05 -12.97
C VAL A 341 -12.39 -19.74 -11.77
#